data_AF-I4BI82-F1
#
_entry.id   AF-I4BI82-F1
#
_cell.length_a   1.000
_cell.length_b   1.000
_cell.length_c   1.000
_cell.angle_alpha   90.00
_cell.angle_beta   90.00
_cell.angle_gamma   90.00
#
_symmetry.space_group_name_H-M   'P 1'
#
loop_
_entity.id
_entity.type
_entity.pdbx_description
1 polymer ?
#
loop_
_entity_poly.entity_id
_entity_poly.type
_entity_poly.pdbx_seq_one_letter_code
_entity_poly.pdbx_strand_id
1 'polypeptide(L)'
;MIDRVNGVVLEAVDAKYLLDALDVLLQGRRASPRLADFIDRLRRTAEKLSPAQENTHATVREIGGPHDSGHAGLYDLVDSSEAARILGCTPANVRDLARRGRLPRHRAGGRWLYPARSVAALAERRAATRG
;
A
#
# COMPACT_ATOMS: atom_id res chain seq x y z
N MET A 1 2.34 -3.20 30.27
CA MET A 1 3.65 -3.78 29.91
C MET A 1 3.68 -3.86 28.39
N ILE A 2 4.49 -3.03 27.73
CA ILE A 2 4.53 -2.99 26.25
C ILE A 2 5.66 -3.94 25.85
N ASP A 3 5.31 -5.11 25.32
CA ASP A 3 6.30 -6.04 24.78
C ASP A 3 7.03 -5.36 23.62
N ARG A 4 8.36 -5.25 23.73
CA ARG A 4 9.19 -4.79 22.61
C ARG A 4 9.29 -5.92 21.61
N VAL A 5 8.40 -5.89 20.62
CA VAL A 5 8.50 -6.76 19.46
C VAL A 5 9.74 -6.33 18.66
N ASN A 6 10.74 -7.18 18.63
CA ASN A 6 11.93 -6.99 17.80
C ASN A 6 11.66 -7.66 16.45
N GLY A 7 11.19 -6.89 15.47
CA GLY A 7 10.73 -7.42 14.19
C GLY A 7 10.75 -6.37 13.08
N VAL A 8 10.82 -6.86 11.84
CA VAL A 8 10.68 -6.02 10.64
C VAL A 8 9.21 -6.02 10.24
N VAL A 9 8.65 -4.83 10.08
CA VAL A 9 7.27 -4.64 9.59
C VAL A 9 7.31 -4.63 8.07
N LEU A 10 6.44 -5.41 7.43
CA LEU A 10 6.29 -5.49 5.99
C LEU A 10 4.87 -5.10 5.61
N GLU A 11 4.71 -4.32 4.55
CA GLU A 11 3.40 -4.07 3.96
C GLU A 11 2.88 -5.31 3.22
N ALA A 12 1.56 -5.38 2.98
CA ALA A 12 0.95 -6.52 2.30
C ALA A 12 1.51 -6.73 0.87
N VAL A 13 1.86 -5.62 0.20
CA VAL A 13 2.49 -5.63 -1.13
C VAL A 13 3.89 -6.20 -1.06
N ASP A 14 4.71 -5.75 -0.10
CA ASP A 14 6.07 -6.23 0.10
C ASP A 14 6.13 -7.70 0.54
N ALA A 15 5.19 -8.12 1.39
CA ALA A 15 5.06 -9.50 1.81
C ALA A 15 4.77 -10.42 0.61
N LYS A 16 3.91 -9.98 -0.33
CA LYS A 16 3.63 -10.70 -1.56
C LYS A 16 4.84 -10.73 -2.49
N TYR A 17 5.51 -9.59 -2.67
CA TYR A 17 6.74 -9.51 -3.46
C TYR A 17 7.83 -10.45 -2.92
N LEU A 18 8.00 -10.50 -1.60
CA LEU A 18 8.95 -11.41 -0.97
C LEU A 18 8.57 -12.88 -1.20
N LEU A 19 7.29 -13.24 -1.12
CA LEU A 19 6.82 -14.59 -1.43
C LEU A 19 7.13 -14.98 -2.88
N ASP A 20 6.82 -14.11 -3.84
CA ASP A 20 7.11 -14.33 -5.26
C ASP A 20 8.62 -14.50 -5.51
N ALA A 21 9.45 -13.66 -4.86
CA ALA A 21 10.90 -13.75 -4.95
C ALA A 21 11.45 -15.05 -4.34
N LEU A 22 10.90 -15.50 -3.21
CA LEU A 22 11.28 -16.77 -2.57
C LEU A 22 10.88 -17.96 -3.44
N ASP A 23 9.71 -17.92 -4.07
CA ASP A 23 9.26 -18.97 -5.00
C ASP A 23 10.22 -19.07 -6.20
N VAL A 24 10.67 -17.95 -6.77
CA VAL A 24 11.70 -17.93 -7.83
C VAL A 24 13.05 -18.46 -7.32
N LEU A 25 13.49 -18.03 -6.13
CA LEU A 25 14.77 -18.46 -5.55
C LEU A 25 14.82 -19.97 -5.27
N LEU A 26 13.67 -20.54 -4.91
CA LEU A 26 13.54 -21.96 -4.63
C LEU A 26 13.32 -22.80 -5.89
N GLN A 27 13.24 -22.21 -7.08
CA GLN A 27 13.21 -22.98 -8.32
C GLN A 27 14.49 -23.80 -8.45
N GLY A 28 14.33 -25.13 -8.42
CA GLY A 28 15.43 -26.09 -8.50
C GLY A 28 16.19 -26.29 -7.18
N ARG A 29 15.74 -25.73 -6.06
CA ARG A 29 16.34 -25.91 -4.72
C ARG A 29 15.29 -26.36 -3.72
N ARG A 30 15.68 -27.24 -2.80
CA ARG A 30 14.81 -27.59 -1.66
C ARG A 30 14.96 -26.56 -0.55
N ALA A 31 13.83 -25.97 -0.15
CA ALA A 31 13.77 -25.17 1.06
C ALA A 31 14.11 -26.04 2.29
N SER A 32 14.75 -25.44 3.29
CA SER A 32 14.86 -26.07 4.60
C SER A 32 13.47 -26.12 5.27
N PRO A 33 13.21 -27.07 6.19
CA PRO A 33 11.92 -27.16 6.89
C PRO A 33 11.50 -25.84 7.55
N ARG A 34 12.46 -25.14 8.17
CA ARG A 34 12.23 -23.84 8.81
C ARG A 34 11.83 -22.75 7.81
N LEU A 35 12.41 -22.76 6.60
CA LEU A 35 12.08 -21.80 5.56
C LEU A 35 10.70 -22.10 4.97
N ALA A 36 10.34 -23.37 4.78
CA ALA A 36 9.01 -23.76 4.36
C ALA A 36 7.95 -23.29 5.37
N ASP A 37 8.16 -23.56 6.67
CA ASP A 37 7.26 -23.10 7.74
C ASP A 37 7.16 -21.57 7.81
N PHE A 38 8.23 -20.86 7.46
CA PHE A 38 8.23 -19.40 7.39
C PHE A 38 7.41 -18.91 6.21
N ILE A 39 7.61 -19.46 5.02
CA ILE A 39 6.87 -19.14 3.79
C ILE A 39 5.37 -19.38 4.01
N ASP A 40 4.99 -20.52 4.61
CA ASP A 40 3.59 -20.83 4.88
C ASP A 40 2.95 -19.87 5.90
N ARG A 41 3.70 -19.45 6.92
CA ARG A 41 3.23 -18.42 7.87
C ARG A 41 3.08 -17.07 7.19
N LEU A 42 4.05 -16.67 6.38
CA LEU A 42 4.01 -15.41 5.64
C LEU A 42 2.82 -15.40 4.66
N ARG A 43 2.61 -16.48 3.90
CA ARG A 43 1.48 -16.64 2.98
C ARG A 43 0.13 -16.52 3.69
N ARG A 44 -0.07 -17.27 4.79
CA ARG A 44 -1.29 -17.16 5.60
C ARG A 44 -1.54 -15.75 6.14
N THR A 45 -0.48 -15.02 6.46
CA THR A 45 -0.60 -13.66 7.01
C THR A 45 -0.90 -12.67 5.89
N ALA A 46 -0.22 -12.78 4.75
CA ALA A 46 -0.48 -11.97 3.56
C ALA A 46 -1.90 -12.19 3.00
N GLU A 47 -2.40 -13.42 2.99
CA GLU A 47 -3.78 -13.72 2.59
C GLU A 47 -4.81 -13.10 3.54
N LYS A 48 -4.57 -13.13 4.86
CA LYS A 48 -5.42 -12.46 5.85
C LYS A 48 -5.43 -10.93 5.71
N LEU A 49 -4.34 -10.36 5.23
CA LEU A 49 -4.20 -8.92 4.95
C LEU A 49 -4.73 -8.55 3.56
N SER A 50 -5.00 -9.54 2.70
CA SER A 50 -5.57 -9.32 1.38
C SER A 50 -7.03 -8.85 1.53
N PRO A 51 -7.46 -7.78 0.83
CA PRO A 51 -8.74 -7.11 1.03
C PRO A 51 -10.00 -7.92 0.66
N ALA A 52 -9.88 -9.24 0.49
CA ALA A 52 -11.03 -10.14 0.33
C ALA A 52 -11.80 -10.39 1.66
N GLN A 53 -11.29 -9.93 2.81
CA GLN A 53 -11.99 -10.02 4.09
C GLN A 53 -11.78 -8.73 4.91
N GLU A 54 -12.40 -7.63 4.48
CA GLU A 54 -12.64 -6.47 5.36
C GLU A 54 -13.64 -6.89 6.46
N ASN A 55 -13.14 -7.58 7.49
CA ASN A 55 -13.80 -7.59 8.80
C ASN A 55 -13.52 -6.24 9.45
N THR A 56 -14.49 -5.35 9.26
CA THR A 56 -14.77 -4.14 10.03
C THR A 56 -14.36 -4.29 11.51
N HIS A 57 -13.21 -3.74 11.91
CA HIS A 57 -13.02 -3.32 13.29
C HIS A 57 -12.22 -2.02 13.33
N ALA A 58 -12.98 -0.93 13.42
CA ALA A 58 -12.48 0.40 13.71
C ALA A 58 -11.96 0.44 15.14
N THR A 59 -10.65 0.24 15.36
CA THR A 59 -9.86 0.88 16.43
C THR A 59 -8.40 0.40 16.40
N VAL A 60 -7.55 1.03 15.59
CA VAL A 60 -6.13 1.16 15.95
C VAL A 60 -5.68 2.57 15.58
N ARG A 61 -5.20 3.29 16.58
CA ARG A 61 -4.59 4.62 16.45
C ARG A 61 -3.34 4.49 15.58
N GLU A 62 -3.38 5.04 14.37
CA GLU A 62 -2.19 5.23 13.54
C GLU A 62 -1.19 6.13 14.25
N ILE A 63 -0.06 5.57 14.65
CA ILE A 63 1.15 6.33 14.95
C ILE A 63 1.89 6.44 13.61
N GLY A 64 1.84 7.64 13.04
CA GLY A 64 2.42 7.94 11.74
C GLY A 64 3.93 7.71 11.72
N GLY A 65 4.38 6.83 10.83
CA GLY A 65 5.72 6.81 10.29
C GLY A 65 5.69 7.39 8.88
N PRO A 66 6.66 8.24 8.48
CA PRO A 66 6.73 8.75 7.12
C PRO A 66 7.08 7.59 6.18
N HIS A 67 6.10 7.08 5.44
CA HIS A 67 6.34 6.05 4.42
C HIS A 67 7.08 6.67 3.24
N ASP A 68 8.30 6.19 3.08
CA ASP A 68 9.25 6.55 2.05
C ASP A 68 8.64 6.27 0.67
N SER A 69 8.70 7.29 -0.18
CA SER A 69 8.11 7.30 -1.51
C SER A 69 8.90 6.38 -2.44
N GLY A 70 8.49 5.12 -2.53
CA GLY A 70 9.11 4.12 -3.39
C GLY A 70 8.14 3.45 -4.35
N HIS A 71 7.17 2.69 -3.85
CA HIS A 71 6.38 1.78 -4.70
C HIS A 71 4.91 1.79 -4.28
N ALA A 72 4.16 2.77 -4.77
CA ALA A 72 2.71 2.62 -4.82
C ALA A 72 2.42 1.65 -5.98
N GLY A 73 1.94 0.45 -5.66
CA GLY A 73 1.60 -0.54 -6.66
C GLY A 73 0.62 0.05 -7.68
N LEU A 74 0.74 -0.36 -8.95
CA LEU A 74 -0.10 0.11 -10.07
C LEU A 74 -1.62 -0.02 -9.83
N TYR A 75 -2.04 -0.74 -8.79
CA TYR A 75 -3.42 -1.00 -8.41
C TYR A 75 -3.81 -0.53 -7.01
N ASP A 76 -2.94 0.20 -6.29
CA ASP A 76 -3.26 0.68 -4.95
C ASP A 76 -4.26 1.84 -4.99
N LEU A 77 -5.19 1.82 -4.03
CA LEU A 77 -6.15 2.88 -3.78
C LEU A 77 -5.68 3.71 -2.59
N VAL A 78 -5.37 4.98 -2.84
CA VAL A 78 -4.94 5.93 -1.81
C VAL A 78 -6.09 6.82 -1.39
N ASP A 79 -6.07 7.28 -0.14
CA ASP A 79 -7.06 8.24 0.35
C ASP A 79 -6.71 9.69 -0.06
N SER A 80 -7.51 10.66 0.40
CA SER A 80 -7.29 12.07 0.05
C SER A 80 -6.03 12.66 0.68
N SER A 81 -5.59 12.13 1.83
CA SER A 81 -4.43 12.60 2.58
C SER A 81 -3.15 12.10 1.93
N GLU A 82 -3.12 10.83 1.58
CA GLU A 82 -2.00 10.19 0.90
C GLU A 82 -1.83 10.71 -0.52
N ALA A 83 -2.93 10.88 -1.28
CA ALA A 83 -2.88 11.52 -2.59
C ALA A 83 -2.35 12.97 -2.53
N ALA A 84 -2.66 13.70 -1.45
CA ALA A 84 -2.21 15.06 -1.22
C ALA A 84 -0.70 15.13 -1.00
N ARG A 85 -0.15 14.18 -0.24
CA ARG A 85 1.29 14.00 -0.01
C ARG A 85 2.03 13.77 -1.33
N ILE A 86 1.56 12.84 -2.16
CA ILE A 86 2.15 12.51 -3.46
C ILE A 86 2.10 13.72 -4.42
N LEU A 87 1.00 14.48 -4.41
CA LEU A 87 0.82 15.64 -5.29
C LEU A 87 1.47 16.93 -4.76
N GLY A 88 2.02 16.92 -3.55
CA GLY A 88 2.53 18.10 -2.86
C GLY A 88 1.47 19.19 -2.67
N CYS A 89 0.24 18.83 -2.31
CA CYS A 89 -0.87 19.77 -2.15
C CYS A 89 -1.78 19.41 -0.97
N THR A 90 -2.88 20.16 -0.76
CA THR A 90 -3.81 19.90 0.34
C THR A 90 -4.85 18.83 -0.03
N PRO A 91 -5.40 18.06 0.94
CA PRO A 91 -6.48 17.10 0.69
C PRO A 91 -7.74 17.74 0.09
N ALA A 92 -8.01 19.01 0.43
CA ALA A 92 -9.08 19.79 -0.17
C ALA A 92 -8.87 20.02 -1.68
N ASN A 93 -7.62 20.28 -2.09
CA ASN A 93 -7.26 20.40 -3.50
C ASN A 93 -7.42 19.07 -4.24
N VAL A 94 -7.05 17.94 -3.63
CA VAL A 94 -7.29 16.60 -4.22
C VAL A 94 -8.78 16.36 -4.48
N ARG A 95 -9.63 16.67 -3.50
CA ARG A 95 -11.09 16.54 -3.64
C ARG A 95 -11.63 17.46 -4.74
N ASP A 96 -11.06 18.65 -4.88
CA ASP A 96 -11.43 19.59 -5.95
C ASP A 96 -11.01 19.08 -7.34
N LEU A 97 -9.80 18.55 -7.49
CA LEU A 97 -9.34 17.91 -8.74
C LEU A 97 -10.24 16.76 -9.15
N ALA A 98 -10.64 15.94 -8.19
CA ALA A 98 -11.55 14.82 -8.43
C ALA A 98 -12.97 15.30 -8.78
N ARG A 99 -13.46 16.36 -8.12
CA ARG A 99 -14.76 16.99 -8.45
C ARG A 99 -14.78 17.56 -9.87
N ARG A 100 -13.66 18.13 -10.32
CA ARG A 100 -13.47 18.67 -11.68
C ARG A 100 -13.17 17.59 -12.73
N GLY A 101 -13.19 16.31 -12.36
CA GLY A 101 -12.93 15.19 -13.27
C GLY A 101 -11.46 15.08 -13.73
N ARG A 102 -10.52 15.74 -13.04
CA ARG A 102 -9.08 15.68 -13.34
C ARG A 102 -8.37 14.52 -12.64
N LEU A 103 -9.05 13.86 -11.71
CA LEU A 103 -8.56 12.68 -11.01
C LEU A 103 -9.70 11.65 -10.89
N PRO A 104 -9.49 10.39 -11.34
CA PRO A 104 -10.46 9.32 -11.11
C PRO A 104 -10.66 9.08 -9.62
N ARG A 105 -11.91 8.86 -9.21
CA ARG A 105 -12.27 8.59 -7.81
C ARG A 105 -13.21 7.39 -7.72
N HIS A 106 -13.04 6.60 -6.68
CA HIS A 106 -13.89 5.48 -6.34
C HIS A 106 -14.47 5.70 -4.95
N ARG A 107 -15.73 5.32 -4.77
CA ARG A 107 -16.39 5.35 -3.45
C ARG A 107 -16.39 3.94 -2.88
N ALA A 108 -15.71 3.76 -1.75
CA ALA A 108 -15.67 2.50 -1.01
C ALA A 108 -15.78 2.79 0.49
N GLY A 109 -16.59 2.04 1.22
CA GLY A 109 -16.73 2.19 2.68
C GLY A 109 -17.04 3.61 3.17
N GLY A 110 -17.84 4.38 2.41
CA GLY A 110 -18.19 5.76 2.75
C GLY A 110 -17.11 6.82 2.50
N ARG A 111 -15.90 6.43 2.09
CA ARG A 111 -14.78 7.32 1.76
C ARG A 111 -14.51 7.39 0.25
N TRP A 112 -13.86 8.47 -0.16
CA TRP A 112 -13.34 8.64 -1.53
C TRP A 112 -11.90 8.15 -1.59
N LEU A 113 -11.66 7.22 -2.52
CA LEU A 113 -10.35 6.66 -2.81
C LEU A 113 -9.93 7.03 -4.23
N TYR A 114 -8.63 7.14 -4.44
CA TYR A 114 -8.03 7.55 -5.71
C TYR A 114 -7.03 6.48 -6.15
N PRO A 115 -7.03 6.07 -7.42
CA PRO A 115 -6.01 5.14 -7.92
C PRO A 115 -4.63 5.79 -7.84
N ALA A 116 -3.68 5.15 -7.18
CA ALA A 116 -2.32 5.63 -6.99
C ALA A 116 -1.65 5.96 -8.32
N ARG A 117 -1.83 5.11 -9.35
CA ARG A 117 -1.34 5.36 -10.72
C ARG A 117 -1.77 6.72 -11.29
N SER A 118 -3.01 7.12 -11.03
CA SER A 118 -3.58 8.35 -11.58
C SER A 118 -3.05 9.57 -10.85
N VAL A 119 -2.81 9.42 -9.55
CA VAL A 119 -2.18 10.43 -8.70
C VAL A 119 -0.70 10.61 -9.11
N ALA A 120 0.04 9.52 -9.27
CA ALA A 120 1.44 9.52 -9.72
C ALA A 120 1.60 10.16 -11.10
N ALA A 121 0.80 9.74 -12.09
CA ALA A 121 0.82 10.32 -13.44
C ALA A 121 0.47 11.82 -13.43
N LEU A 122 -0.38 12.27 -12.49
CA LEU A 122 -0.66 13.70 -12.31
C LEU A 122 0.50 14.45 -11.66
N ALA A 123 1.21 13.83 -10.71
CA ALA A 123 2.41 14.38 -10.10
C ALA A 123 3.53 14.56 -11.13
N GLU A 124 3.78 13.55 -11.96
CA GLU A 124 4.75 13.58 -13.06
C GLU A 124 4.46 14.70 -14.05
N ARG A 125 3.19 14.83 -14.50
CA ARG A 125 2.78 15.92 -15.40
C ARG A 125 3.02 17.31 -14.78
N ARG A 126 2.78 17.47 -13.48
CA ARG A 126 3.03 18.74 -12.76
C ARG A 126 4.51 19.04 -12.63
N ALA A 127 5.34 18.02 -12.40
CA ALA A 127 6.79 18.17 -12.36
C ALA A 127 7.32 18.62 -13.73
N ALA A 128 6.85 17.99 -14.81
CA ALA A 128 7.23 18.31 -16.19
C ALA A 128 6.82 19.73 -16.65
N THR A 129 5.80 20.35 -16.04
CA THR A 129 5.38 21.73 -16.35
C THR A 129 6.11 22.79 -15.51
N ARG A 130 6.82 22.38 -14.45
CA ARG A 130 7.53 23.29 -13.53
C ARG A 130 9.05 23.30 -13.72
N GLY A 131 9.58 22.43 -14.58
CA GLY A 131 10.96 22.47 -15.06
C GLY A 131 11.02 23.08 -16.45
#